data_AF-A0A1I2J137-F1
#
_entry.id   AF-A0A1I2J137-F1
#
_cell.length_a   1.000
_cell.length_b   1.000
_cell.length_c   1.000
_cell.angle_alpha   90.00
_cell.angle_beta   90.00
_cell.angle_gamma   90.00
#
_symmetry.space_group_name_H-M   'P 1'
#
loop_
_entity.id
_entity.type
_entity.pdbx_description
1 polymer ?
#
loop_
_entity_poly.entity_id
_entity_poly.type
_entity_poly.pdbx_seq_one_letter_code
_entity_poly.pdbx_strand_id
1 'polypeptide(L)'
;MPTARHASPALFHVLTLCVACPPAAGDPNTATDPQATGTDGMSTTQQSPTGTAATATSSSTDDAPLPTTTGPAPTCPDGDLDDGEVCDDGNTIDGDGCNNDCAPSGELLFEHRPPTDGTDEVRSIAVAPDGTIVVGGVAPGLLRWVARFDAQLTPLASHPLLPDSTGHVLGVAVDESAIYAAGGFDGGSDGRDAWVARLSPDGAIEWEDTLSSGFGDEYFTQAALVGDGLVVAGFGRDADALSTLFARRYAPDGAVKWTAGHPLGVDQKVYPLGPGLGVTADAVVTGYSRPEGDQFPEFLAAFSPGDGAPLWAQALPTGNGVVNAIAPNAAGLVLAGPQGFEFLGVQQVGPTGEPLWSSQECTGSNARDVAVDSRGDIVVIGDGDGATSKSIRLCKFSPDGQLRWGKDIDGGNGLDLGYAVAIDAADRIIAGGTMADETIVGDVWLAIFSP
;
A
#
# COMPACT_ATOMS: atom_id res chain seq x y z
N MET A 1 15.92 -5.16 62.04
CA MET A 1 16.96 -6.21 61.94
C MET A 1 16.67 -7.02 60.68
N PRO A 2 17.60 -7.15 59.73
CA PRO A 2 17.39 -7.94 58.51
C PRO A 2 17.85 -9.39 58.68
N THR A 3 17.07 -10.35 58.18
CA THR A 3 17.50 -11.74 58.01
C THR A 3 18.03 -11.96 56.60
N ALA A 4 19.35 -11.98 56.46
CA ALA A 4 20.00 -12.74 55.40
C ALA A 4 19.79 -14.26 55.67
N ARG A 5 20.15 -15.22 54.82
CA ARG A 5 21.16 -15.24 53.74
C ARG A 5 20.93 -16.49 52.88
N HIS A 6 21.14 -16.43 51.56
CA HIS A 6 22.07 -17.25 50.76
C HIS A 6 21.83 -17.07 49.25
N ALA A 7 22.86 -17.35 48.44
CA ALA A 7 22.90 -17.23 46.99
C ALA A 7 23.95 -18.21 46.43
N SER A 8 24.12 -18.19 45.10
CA SER A 8 25.28 -18.78 44.37
C SER A 8 25.15 -20.30 44.05
N PRO A 9 25.79 -20.82 42.97
CA PRO A 9 25.01 -21.07 41.76
C PRO A 9 25.42 -22.33 40.93
N ALA A 10 24.81 -22.45 39.75
CA ALA A 10 25.33 -23.07 38.51
C ALA A 10 25.63 -24.58 38.44
N LEU A 11 25.23 -25.18 37.31
CA LEU A 11 26.18 -25.93 36.47
C LEU A 11 25.74 -25.94 35.00
N PHE A 12 26.70 -25.77 34.09
CA PHE A 12 26.53 -26.05 32.65
C PHE A 12 26.51 -27.57 32.41
N HIS A 13 25.82 -28.01 31.35
CA HIS A 13 26.18 -29.23 30.63
C HIS A 13 26.01 -29.05 29.12
N VAL A 14 27.08 -29.32 28.38
CA VAL A 14 27.11 -29.43 26.92
C VAL A 14 27.76 -30.77 26.60
N LEU A 15 27.13 -31.57 25.75
CA LEU A 15 27.77 -32.70 25.07
C LEU A 15 27.11 -32.92 23.70
N THR A 16 27.85 -33.52 22.76
CA THR A 16 27.57 -33.44 21.32
C THR A 16 28.00 -34.73 20.61
N LEU A 17 27.43 -35.01 19.42
CA LEU A 17 27.73 -36.12 18.48
C LEU A 17 27.22 -37.53 18.87
N CYS A 18 26.83 -38.46 17.95
CA CYS A 18 26.34 -38.41 16.55
C CYS A 18 25.86 -39.82 16.06
N VAL A 19 25.41 -39.93 14.78
CA VAL A 19 25.39 -41.13 13.87
C VAL A 19 24.12 -42.03 13.78
N ALA A 20 23.24 -41.69 12.83
CA ALA A 20 22.69 -42.47 11.67
C ALA A 20 22.31 -43.98 11.69
N CYS A 21 21.02 -44.29 11.36
CA CYS A 21 20.46 -45.07 10.20
C CYS A 21 20.94 -46.52 9.80
N PRO A 22 20.16 -47.31 8.98
CA PRO A 22 18.70 -47.49 8.85
C PRO A 22 18.18 -48.99 8.96
N PRO A 23 17.56 -49.70 7.97
CA PRO A 23 16.18 -50.24 8.15
C PRO A 23 15.97 -51.76 7.85
N ALA A 24 14.73 -52.26 8.01
CA ALA A 24 14.28 -53.59 7.54
C ALA A 24 12.75 -53.63 7.26
N ALA A 25 12.27 -54.64 6.51
CA ALA A 25 10.87 -54.81 6.06
C ALA A 25 10.41 -56.29 6.09
N GLY A 26 9.10 -56.56 5.96
CA GLY A 26 8.58 -57.93 5.73
C GLY A 26 7.07 -58.15 5.96
N ASP A 27 6.35 -58.41 4.87
CA ASP A 27 5.01 -59.04 4.80
C ASP A 27 5.14 -60.59 4.94
N PRO A 28 4.08 -61.45 5.15
CA PRO A 28 2.93 -61.57 4.23
C PRO A 28 1.56 -62.16 4.73
N ASN A 29 0.52 -61.92 3.93
CA ASN A 29 -0.60 -62.82 3.53
C ASN A 29 -1.35 -63.73 4.54
N THR A 30 -2.69 -63.65 4.52
CA THR A 30 -3.61 -64.81 4.30
C THR A 30 -4.97 -64.31 3.79
N ALA A 31 -5.79 -65.16 3.14
CA ALA A 31 -6.98 -64.74 2.38
C ALA A 31 -8.19 -65.68 2.50
N THR A 32 -9.40 -65.15 2.31
CA THR A 32 -10.62 -65.90 1.96
C THR A 32 -11.60 -65.05 1.13
N ASP A 33 -12.01 -65.62 0.00
CA ASP A 33 -13.14 -65.25 -0.91
C ASP A 33 -14.14 -66.46 -0.86
N PRO A 34 -15.34 -66.52 -1.50
CA PRO A 34 -16.00 -65.56 -2.40
C PRO A 34 -17.51 -65.32 -2.18
N GLN A 35 -18.10 -64.38 -2.93
CA GLN A 35 -19.23 -64.66 -3.86
C GLN A 35 -19.44 -63.52 -4.88
N ALA A 36 -20.01 -63.81 -6.05
CA ALA A 36 -19.95 -62.91 -7.22
C ALA A 36 -21.18 -62.92 -8.16
N THR A 37 -21.45 -61.73 -8.74
CA THR A 37 -22.16 -61.39 -10.00
C THR A 37 -21.70 -59.95 -10.33
N GLY A 38 -21.23 -59.54 -11.52
CA GLY A 38 -21.77 -59.71 -12.88
C GLY A 38 -22.84 -58.64 -13.15
N THR A 39 -22.87 -57.85 -14.24
CA THR A 39 -22.12 -57.76 -15.54
C THR A 39 -22.52 -56.41 -16.20
N ASP A 40 -21.76 -55.57 -16.92
CA ASP A 40 -20.33 -55.38 -17.30
C ASP A 40 -20.13 -53.82 -17.45
N GLY A 41 -19.14 -53.15 -18.07
CA GLY A 41 -17.94 -53.40 -18.89
C GLY A 41 -17.19 -52.04 -19.08
N MET A 42 -15.90 -51.90 -19.41
CA MET A 42 -15.02 -52.41 -20.49
C MET A 42 -15.10 -51.57 -21.81
N SER A 43 -14.05 -50.99 -22.40
CA SER A 43 -12.63 -50.75 -22.00
C SER A 43 -11.97 -49.66 -22.90
N THR A 44 -10.79 -49.15 -22.53
CA THR A 44 -9.79 -48.50 -23.41
C THR A 44 -9.31 -49.48 -24.52
N THR A 45 -8.69 -49.10 -25.66
CA THR A 45 -7.41 -48.36 -25.84
C THR A 45 -7.11 -47.89 -27.29
N GLN A 46 -6.27 -46.84 -27.41
CA GLN A 46 -5.20 -46.51 -28.39
C GLN A 46 -5.09 -47.06 -29.84
N GLN A 47 -4.42 -46.21 -30.66
CA GLN A 47 -3.42 -46.47 -31.75
C GLN A 47 -3.80 -46.28 -33.23
N SER A 48 -2.78 -45.90 -34.01
CA SER A 48 -2.83 -45.27 -35.36
C SER A 48 -1.97 -46.09 -36.38
N PRO A 49 -1.50 -45.55 -37.53
CA PRO A 49 -2.26 -45.38 -38.77
C PRO A 49 -1.59 -46.01 -40.03
N THR A 50 -2.34 -46.26 -41.11
CA THR A 50 -1.81 -46.46 -42.48
C THR A 50 -2.86 -46.18 -43.56
N GLY A 51 -2.47 -45.60 -44.72
CA GLY A 51 -3.35 -45.50 -45.90
C GLY A 51 -2.91 -44.46 -46.95
N THR A 52 -2.04 -44.84 -47.89
CA THR A 52 -1.44 -43.91 -48.88
C THR A 52 -2.00 -44.09 -50.29
N ALA A 53 -2.57 -43.03 -50.88
CA ALA A 53 -2.67 -42.80 -52.34
C ALA A 53 -2.95 -41.29 -52.57
N ALA A 54 -2.02 -40.46 -53.04
CA ALA A 54 -1.38 -40.38 -54.37
C ALA A 54 -2.12 -39.41 -55.32
N THR A 55 -1.51 -38.23 -55.53
CA THR A 55 -2.05 -37.03 -56.20
C THR A 55 -1.65 -36.94 -57.68
N ALA A 56 -2.45 -36.27 -58.52
CA ALA A 56 -1.95 -35.58 -59.72
C ALA A 56 -2.92 -34.48 -60.26
N THR A 57 -2.44 -33.22 -60.29
CA THR A 57 -2.64 -32.16 -61.33
C THR A 57 -4.04 -31.80 -61.88
N SER A 58 -4.40 -30.51 -62.11
CA SER A 58 -3.67 -29.24 -61.91
C SER A 58 -4.58 -27.99 -61.99
N SER A 59 -4.02 -26.86 -61.52
CA SER A 59 -4.20 -25.49 -62.04
C SER A 59 -5.59 -24.83 -62.07
N SER A 60 -5.82 -23.98 -61.07
CA SER A 60 -6.42 -22.65 -61.25
C SER A 60 -5.64 -21.65 -60.39
N THR A 61 -5.09 -20.60 -61.00
CA THR A 61 -4.39 -19.50 -60.31
C THR A 61 -5.38 -18.41 -59.93
N ASP A 62 -5.39 -17.99 -58.67
CA ASP A 62 -5.91 -16.68 -58.22
C ASP A 62 -5.40 -16.38 -56.79
N ASP A 63 -4.06 -16.37 -56.61
CA ASP A 63 -3.44 -15.73 -55.44
C ASP A 63 -3.53 -14.20 -55.61
N ALA A 64 -4.67 -13.63 -55.26
CA ALA A 64 -4.80 -12.20 -55.07
C ALA A 64 -4.07 -11.80 -53.78
N PRO A 65 -3.07 -10.90 -53.80
CA PRO A 65 -2.49 -10.38 -52.58
C PRO A 65 -3.58 -9.69 -51.75
N LEU A 66 -3.59 -9.95 -50.45
CA LEU A 66 -4.28 -9.06 -49.50
C LEU A 66 -3.77 -7.64 -49.74
N PRO A 67 -4.64 -6.61 -49.76
CA PRO A 67 -4.19 -5.24 -49.90
C PRO A 67 -3.36 -4.89 -48.67
N THR A 68 -2.04 -4.82 -48.83
CA THR A 68 -1.16 -4.23 -47.82
C THR A 68 -1.56 -2.77 -47.66
N THR A 69 -2.09 -2.43 -46.49
CA THR A 69 -2.52 -1.08 -46.10
C THR A 69 -1.31 -0.16 -45.98
N THR A 70 -0.75 0.27 -47.11
CA THR A 70 0.23 1.35 -47.18
C THR A 70 -0.49 2.70 -47.09
N GLY A 71 -1.14 2.92 -45.95
CA GLY A 71 -1.41 4.28 -45.47
C GLY A 71 -0.11 4.99 -45.09
N PRO A 72 -0.18 6.20 -44.51
CA PRO A 72 0.88 6.64 -43.62
C PRO A 72 1.10 5.61 -42.50
N ALA A 73 2.23 5.68 -41.80
CA ALA A 73 2.30 5.07 -40.47
C ALA A 73 1.38 5.89 -39.54
N PRO A 74 0.71 5.26 -38.54
CA PRO A 74 -0.06 5.98 -37.53
C PRO A 74 0.76 7.15 -36.96
N THR A 75 0.13 8.32 -36.85
CA THR A 75 0.85 9.60 -36.70
C THR A 75 0.75 10.18 -35.28
N CYS A 76 0.46 9.32 -34.30
CA CYS A 76 0.49 9.61 -32.87
C CYS A 76 1.54 10.67 -32.43
N PRO A 77 1.14 11.75 -31.74
CA PRO A 77 -0.22 12.28 -31.60
C PRO A 77 -0.55 13.29 -32.71
N ASP A 78 -1.69 13.11 -33.39
CA ASP A 78 -2.29 14.13 -34.26
C ASP A 78 -3.80 14.39 -34.01
N GLY A 79 -4.47 13.49 -33.29
CA GLY A 79 -5.85 13.65 -32.80
C GLY A 79 -6.92 12.93 -33.61
N ASP A 80 -6.58 12.24 -34.70
CA ASP A 80 -7.46 11.32 -35.42
C ASP A 80 -7.03 9.86 -35.15
N LEU A 81 -7.79 9.11 -34.33
CA LEU A 81 -7.48 7.73 -33.94
C LEU A 81 -7.29 6.79 -35.16
N ASP A 82 -6.05 6.39 -35.41
CA ASP A 82 -5.62 5.72 -36.64
C ASP A 82 -5.55 4.18 -36.50
N ASP A 83 -5.37 3.48 -37.63
CA ASP A 83 -5.50 2.02 -37.76
C ASP A 83 -4.34 1.25 -37.09
N GLY A 84 -4.35 1.19 -35.76
CA GLY A 84 -3.33 0.53 -34.91
C GLY A 84 -3.12 1.16 -33.53
N GLU A 85 -3.70 2.34 -33.29
CA GLU A 85 -3.61 3.09 -32.02
C GLU A 85 -4.71 2.63 -31.03
N VAL A 86 -4.46 2.75 -29.72
CA VAL A 86 -5.45 2.42 -28.68
C VAL A 86 -6.21 3.67 -28.21
N CYS A 87 -5.55 4.81 -28.30
CA CYS A 87 -6.07 6.16 -28.10
C CYS A 87 -5.25 7.12 -28.96
N ASP A 88 -5.81 8.29 -29.30
CA ASP A 88 -5.09 9.54 -29.59
C ASP A 88 -5.99 10.67 -29.07
N ASP A 89 -5.42 11.74 -28.52
CA ASP A 89 -6.12 12.91 -28.01
C ASP A 89 -5.65 14.25 -28.64
N GLY A 90 -4.68 14.20 -29.57
CA GLY A 90 -4.11 15.34 -30.28
C GLY A 90 -3.16 16.20 -29.45
N ASN A 91 -2.68 15.69 -28.32
CA ASN A 91 -1.85 16.37 -27.33
C ASN A 91 -0.53 15.61 -27.11
N THR A 92 0.46 16.25 -26.47
CA THR A 92 1.84 15.71 -26.32
C THR A 92 2.24 15.45 -24.86
N ILE A 93 1.26 15.38 -23.97
CA ILE A 93 1.44 15.18 -22.53
C ILE A 93 1.18 13.71 -22.20
N ASP A 94 2.23 12.92 -21.96
CA ASP A 94 2.04 11.54 -21.50
C ASP A 94 1.27 11.48 -20.18
N GLY A 95 0.70 10.33 -19.86
CA GLY A 95 0.15 10.03 -18.54
C GLY A 95 -1.24 10.63 -18.26
N ASP A 96 -1.86 11.35 -19.19
CA ASP A 96 -3.13 12.04 -18.95
C ASP A 96 -4.40 11.34 -19.42
N GLY A 97 -4.24 10.19 -20.07
CA GLY A 97 -5.31 9.38 -20.62
C GLY A 97 -4.80 8.65 -21.85
N CYS A 98 -4.03 9.37 -22.67
CA CYS A 98 -3.23 8.82 -23.76
C CYS A 98 -1.75 9.22 -23.62
N ASN A 99 -0.85 8.41 -24.17
CA ASN A 99 0.58 8.69 -24.21
C ASN A 99 1.03 9.00 -25.65
N ASN A 100 2.21 9.60 -25.82
CA ASN A 100 2.81 9.89 -27.13
C ASN A 100 3.17 8.63 -27.97
N ASP A 101 2.98 7.42 -27.42
CA ASP A 101 3.08 6.14 -28.13
C ASP A 101 1.71 5.49 -28.42
N CYS A 102 0.62 6.21 -28.15
CA CYS A 102 -0.77 5.81 -28.34
C CYS A 102 -1.19 4.55 -27.57
N ALA A 103 -0.47 4.25 -26.48
CA ALA A 103 -0.93 3.40 -25.39
C ALA A 103 -1.69 4.22 -24.32
N PRO A 104 -2.68 3.64 -23.62
CA PRO A 104 -3.40 4.35 -22.56
C PRO A 104 -2.53 4.60 -21.32
N SER A 105 -2.71 5.76 -20.69
CA SER A 105 -2.03 6.10 -19.43
C SER A 105 -2.50 5.24 -18.26
N GLY A 106 -1.63 4.96 -17.29
CA GLY A 106 -1.90 4.04 -16.20
C GLY A 106 -2.29 2.61 -16.63
N GLU A 107 -1.65 2.05 -17.65
CA GLU A 107 -1.74 0.62 -17.99
C GLU A 107 -1.12 -0.23 -16.87
N LEU A 108 -1.70 -1.40 -16.55
CA LEU A 108 -1.18 -2.32 -15.54
C LEU A 108 0.10 -3.02 -16.06
N LEU A 109 1.26 -2.64 -15.52
CA LEU A 109 2.56 -3.18 -15.91
C LEU A 109 2.92 -4.45 -15.14
N PHE A 110 2.65 -4.47 -13.83
CA PHE A 110 2.95 -5.57 -12.93
C PHE A 110 1.86 -5.69 -11.86
N GLU A 111 1.54 -6.92 -11.45
CA GLU A 111 0.58 -7.18 -10.38
C GLU A 111 1.08 -8.33 -9.49
N HIS A 112 0.86 -8.19 -8.18
CA HIS A 112 1.12 -9.22 -7.18
C HIS A 112 -0.13 -9.45 -6.33
N ARG A 113 -0.69 -10.66 -6.44
CA ARG A 113 -1.74 -11.21 -5.58
C ARG A 113 -1.29 -12.61 -5.11
N PRO A 114 -1.17 -12.88 -3.80
CA PRO A 114 -0.89 -14.23 -3.31
C PRO A 114 -2.04 -15.21 -3.65
N PRO A 115 -1.75 -16.50 -3.94
CA PRO A 115 -2.78 -17.50 -4.22
C PRO A 115 -3.25 -18.24 -2.94
N THR A 116 -3.29 -17.54 -1.80
CA THR A 116 -3.46 -18.12 -0.46
C THR A 116 -4.65 -17.51 0.28
N ASP A 117 -5.19 -18.24 1.25
CA ASP A 117 -6.27 -17.81 2.14
C ASP A 117 -5.78 -16.88 3.26
N GLY A 118 -4.95 -15.90 2.90
CA GLY A 118 -4.53 -14.82 3.78
C GLY A 118 -5.67 -13.85 4.08
N THR A 119 -5.43 -12.99 5.08
CA THR A 119 -6.16 -11.72 5.22
C THR A 119 -5.18 -10.58 5.41
N ASP A 120 -4.09 -10.62 4.63
CA ASP A 120 -3.01 -9.64 4.73
C ASP A 120 -3.43 -8.35 3.98
N GLU A 121 -3.13 -7.18 4.55
CA GLU A 121 -3.48 -5.88 3.99
C GLU A 121 -2.20 -5.03 3.85
N VAL A 122 -1.88 -4.55 2.65
CA VAL A 122 -0.91 -3.44 2.51
C VAL A 122 -1.56 -2.16 3.03
N ARG A 123 -0.83 -1.40 3.86
CA ARG A 123 -1.29 -0.13 4.44
C ARG A 123 -0.41 1.08 4.12
N SER A 124 0.85 0.87 3.76
CA SER A 124 1.74 1.92 3.29
C SER A 124 2.82 1.34 2.37
N ILE A 125 3.27 2.16 1.42
CA ILE A 125 4.26 1.82 0.39
C ILE A 125 5.30 2.93 0.38
N ALA A 126 6.58 2.57 0.28
CA ALA A 126 7.68 3.50 0.04
C ALA A 126 8.67 2.89 -0.96
N VAL A 127 9.22 3.72 -1.86
CA VAL A 127 10.15 3.29 -2.90
C VAL A 127 11.55 3.80 -2.57
N ALA A 128 12.54 2.90 -2.58
CA ALA A 128 13.94 3.25 -2.34
C ALA A 128 14.61 3.80 -3.62
N PRO A 129 15.73 4.55 -3.50
CA PRO A 129 16.46 5.08 -4.67
C PRO A 129 16.97 4.03 -5.66
N ASP A 130 17.06 2.76 -5.28
CA ASP A 130 17.45 1.63 -6.15
C ASP A 130 16.27 0.96 -6.87
N GLY A 131 15.04 1.41 -6.63
CA GLY A 131 13.81 0.81 -7.16
C GLY A 131 13.25 -0.35 -6.32
N THR A 132 13.83 -0.67 -5.15
CA THR A 132 13.19 -1.55 -4.16
C THR A 132 11.87 -0.93 -3.73
N ILE A 133 10.77 -1.68 -3.84
CA ILE A 133 9.49 -1.33 -3.25
C ILE A 133 9.43 -1.95 -1.86
N VAL A 134 9.13 -1.15 -0.84
CA VAL A 134 8.94 -1.58 0.55
C VAL A 134 7.50 -1.33 0.95
N VAL A 135 6.86 -2.30 1.59
CA VAL A 135 5.47 -2.19 2.02
C VAL A 135 5.33 -2.58 3.49
N GLY A 136 4.45 -1.90 4.20
CA GLY A 136 4.04 -2.22 5.57
C GLY A 136 2.55 -2.53 5.63
N GLY A 137 2.15 -3.42 6.54
CA GLY A 137 0.77 -3.90 6.57
C GLY A 137 0.26 -4.50 7.89
N VAL A 138 -0.88 -5.17 7.76
CA VAL A 138 -1.61 -5.89 8.81
C VAL A 138 -1.83 -7.34 8.37
N ALA A 139 -1.80 -8.29 9.30
CA ALA A 139 -1.97 -9.73 9.03
C ALA A 139 -3.03 -10.38 9.94
N PRO A 140 -3.63 -11.53 9.56
CA PRO A 140 -4.51 -12.29 10.45
C PRO A 140 -3.75 -12.73 11.71
N GLY A 141 -4.43 -12.64 12.86
CA GLY A 141 -3.77 -12.69 14.17
C GLY A 141 -3.16 -11.37 14.62
N LEU A 142 -3.39 -10.28 13.85
CA LEU A 142 -2.92 -8.92 14.11
C LEU A 142 -1.39 -8.83 14.18
N LEU A 143 -0.68 -9.38 13.19
CA LEU A 143 0.79 -9.29 13.19
C LEU A 143 1.29 -8.11 12.36
N ARG A 144 2.26 -7.38 12.92
CA ARG A 144 3.01 -6.32 12.25
C ARG A 144 3.97 -6.94 11.24
N TRP A 145 3.86 -6.58 9.97
CA TRP A 145 4.74 -7.07 8.90
C TRP A 145 5.25 -5.97 7.97
N VAL A 146 6.41 -6.25 7.37
CA VAL A 146 7.05 -5.46 6.34
C VAL A 146 7.57 -6.43 5.27
N ALA A 147 7.32 -6.15 4.00
CA ALA A 147 7.88 -6.92 2.89
C ALA A 147 8.64 -6.01 1.91
N ARG A 148 9.47 -6.65 1.09
CA ARG A 148 10.28 -6.01 0.04
C ARG A 148 10.00 -6.68 -1.30
N PHE A 149 9.94 -5.88 -2.35
CA PHE A 149 9.79 -6.32 -3.73
C PHE A 149 10.82 -5.62 -4.62
N ASP A 150 11.15 -6.23 -5.76
CA ASP A 150 11.85 -5.52 -6.82
C ASP A 150 10.92 -4.58 -7.61
N ALA A 151 11.48 -3.84 -8.56
CA ALA A 151 10.75 -2.91 -9.42
C ALA A 151 9.73 -3.57 -10.38
N GLN A 152 9.56 -4.90 -10.32
CA GLN A 152 8.64 -5.73 -11.11
C GLN A 152 7.63 -6.49 -10.21
N LEU A 153 7.57 -6.20 -8.91
CA LEU A 153 6.78 -6.91 -7.89
C LEU A 153 7.17 -8.39 -7.68
N THR A 154 8.41 -8.79 -7.99
CA THR A 154 8.94 -10.06 -7.49
C THR A 154 9.22 -9.91 -5.98
N PRO A 155 8.72 -10.81 -5.11
CA PRO A 155 9.08 -10.78 -3.70
C PRO A 155 10.58 -10.99 -3.51
N LEU A 156 11.22 -10.02 -2.84
CA LEU A 156 12.53 -10.23 -2.24
C LEU A 156 12.34 -11.03 -0.94
N ALA A 157 13.43 -11.56 -0.37
CA ALA A 157 13.35 -12.42 0.81
C ALA A 157 12.58 -11.72 1.95
N SER A 158 11.44 -12.29 2.34
CA SER A 158 10.58 -11.72 3.38
C SER A 158 11.18 -11.95 4.76
N HIS A 159 11.14 -10.92 5.59
CA HIS A 159 11.63 -10.98 6.96
C HIS A 159 10.46 -11.30 7.91
N PRO A 160 10.67 -12.18 8.89
CA PRO A 160 9.58 -12.68 9.72
C PRO A 160 9.02 -11.57 10.61
N LEU A 161 7.70 -11.42 10.51
CA LEU A 161 6.74 -10.96 11.53
C LEU A 161 7.39 -10.54 12.86
N LEU A 162 7.26 -9.26 13.22
CA LEU A 162 7.71 -8.75 14.52
C LEU A 162 6.96 -9.54 15.62
N PRO A 163 7.67 -10.29 16.48
CA PRO A 163 7.01 -11.31 17.27
C PRO A 163 6.23 -10.73 18.46
N ASP A 164 5.27 -11.52 18.94
CA ASP A 164 4.52 -11.35 20.20
C ASP A 164 3.81 -10.01 20.49
N SER A 165 3.17 -9.39 19.48
CA SER A 165 2.20 -8.30 19.69
C SER A 165 1.03 -8.30 18.69
N THR A 166 -0.18 -7.98 19.13
CA THR A 166 -1.30 -7.65 18.23
C THR A 166 -1.18 -6.19 17.75
N GLY A 167 -0.98 -5.93 16.46
CA GLY A 167 -0.74 -4.58 15.94
C GLY A 167 -0.64 -4.47 14.41
N HIS A 168 -0.23 -3.28 13.97
CA HIS A 168 -0.26 -2.84 12.58
C HIS A 168 1.04 -2.07 12.22
N VAL A 169 1.54 -2.24 10.99
CA VAL A 169 2.38 -1.22 10.36
C VAL A 169 1.47 -0.39 9.47
N LEU A 170 1.43 0.92 9.72
CA LEU A 170 0.53 1.86 9.03
C LEU A 170 1.30 2.86 8.16
N GLY A 171 2.57 3.15 8.48
CA GLY A 171 3.47 3.97 7.66
C GLY A 171 4.83 3.31 7.48
N VAL A 172 5.39 3.35 6.27
CA VAL A 172 6.78 2.98 6.00
C VAL A 172 7.54 4.11 5.31
N ALA A 173 8.86 4.16 5.51
CA ALA A 173 9.77 5.01 4.77
C ALA A 173 11.08 4.24 4.51
N VAL A 174 11.82 4.55 3.45
CA VAL A 174 13.06 3.82 3.10
C VAL A 174 14.10 4.74 2.46
N ASP A 175 15.36 4.52 2.81
CA ASP A 175 16.55 5.05 2.14
C ASP A 175 17.56 3.92 1.84
N GLU A 176 18.70 4.25 1.22
CA GLU A 176 19.75 3.27 0.89
C GLU A 176 20.34 2.54 2.12
N SER A 177 20.15 3.08 3.33
CA SER A 177 20.75 2.61 4.58
C SER A 177 19.78 1.84 5.49
N ALA A 178 18.47 2.10 5.39
CA ALA A 178 17.47 1.52 6.29
C ALA A 178 16.04 1.60 5.76
N ILE A 179 15.21 0.71 6.31
CA ILE A 179 13.76 0.76 6.29
C ILE A 179 13.28 1.29 7.64
N TYR A 180 12.27 2.14 7.64
CA TYR A 180 11.56 2.57 8.84
C TYR A 180 10.11 2.10 8.75
N ALA A 181 9.60 1.56 9.85
CA ALA A 181 8.22 1.10 9.97
C ALA A 181 7.59 1.72 11.20
N ALA A 182 6.37 2.26 11.06
CA ALA A 182 5.62 2.93 12.12
C ALA A 182 4.17 2.47 12.13
N GLY A 183 3.56 2.45 13.32
CA GLY A 183 2.18 2.07 13.52
C GLY A 183 1.83 2.01 15.01
N GLY A 184 1.26 0.89 15.44
CA GLY A 184 0.96 0.65 16.85
C GLY A 184 0.56 -0.81 17.13
N PHE A 185 0.45 -1.15 18.40
CA PHE A 185 0.06 -2.48 18.89
C PHE A 185 -0.73 -2.38 20.20
N ASP A 186 -1.57 -3.36 20.55
CA ASP A 186 -2.30 -3.36 21.82
C ASP A 186 -1.31 -3.58 22.98
N GLY A 187 -0.97 -2.51 23.71
CA GLY A 187 0.09 -2.52 24.71
C GLY A 187 -0.31 -3.14 26.05
N GLY A 188 -1.59 -3.09 26.40
CA GLY A 188 -2.05 -3.57 27.70
C GLY A 188 -3.54 -3.38 28.01
N SER A 189 -3.85 -2.46 28.92
CA SER A 189 -5.17 -2.34 29.58
C SER A 189 -5.87 -1.00 29.36
N ASP A 190 -5.19 -0.13 28.62
CA ASP A 190 -5.45 1.28 28.35
C ASP A 190 -5.88 1.47 26.89
N GLY A 191 -5.13 0.86 25.96
CA GLY A 191 -5.45 0.81 24.53
C GLY A 191 -4.28 0.33 23.67
N ARG A 192 -4.20 0.87 22.46
CA ARG A 192 -3.03 0.73 21.57
C ARG A 192 -1.90 1.66 22.00
N ASP A 193 -0.67 1.17 21.94
CA ASP A 193 0.56 1.96 22.04
C ASP A 193 1.11 2.26 20.64
N ALA A 194 1.68 3.44 20.43
CA ALA A 194 2.33 3.79 19.16
C ALA A 194 3.74 3.18 19.11
N TRP A 195 4.12 2.60 17.97
CA TRP A 195 5.40 1.92 17.81
C TRP A 195 6.10 2.31 16.51
N VAL A 196 7.43 2.42 16.57
CA VAL A 196 8.28 2.67 15.41
C VAL A 196 9.61 1.93 15.54
N ALA A 197 10.15 1.46 14.42
CA ALA A 197 11.49 0.91 14.35
C ALA A 197 12.27 1.37 13.11
N ARG A 198 13.60 1.34 13.24
CA ARG A 198 14.55 1.30 12.12
C ARG A 198 15.02 -0.13 11.95
N LEU A 199 14.91 -0.62 10.73
CA LEU A 199 15.35 -1.94 10.28
C LEU A 199 16.46 -1.74 9.25
N SER A 200 17.44 -2.64 9.26
CA SER A 200 18.43 -2.72 8.20
C SER A 200 17.77 -3.06 6.85
N PRO A 201 18.46 -2.90 5.71
CA PRO A 201 17.92 -3.29 4.40
C PRO A 201 17.60 -4.79 4.31
N ASP A 202 18.27 -5.63 5.11
CA ASP A 202 17.96 -7.04 5.36
C ASP A 202 17.05 -7.25 6.58
N GLY A 203 16.13 -6.31 6.83
CA GLY A 203 14.94 -6.46 7.69
C GLY A 203 15.21 -6.80 9.16
N ALA A 204 16.44 -6.67 9.65
CA ALA A 204 16.77 -6.87 11.05
C ALA A 204 16.54 -5.57 11.82
N ILE A 205 15.84 -5.62 12.95
CA ILE A 205 15.61 -4.45 13.81
C ILE A 205 16.96 -3.93 14.32
N GLU A 206 17.30 -2.69 14.01
CA GLU A 206 18.47 -2.00 14.54
C GLU A 206 18.13 -1.22 15.82
N TRP A 207 16.95 -0.61 15.87
CA TRP A 207 16.31 -0.10 17.08
C TRP A 207 14.79 -0.03 16.93
N GLU A 208 14.08 -0.03 18.06
CA GLU A 208 12.65 0.26 18.15
C GLU A 208 12.36 1.20 19.33
N ASP A 209 11.23 1.89 19.27
CA ASP A 209 10.71 2.76 20.33
C ASP A 209 9.19 2.67 20.40
N THR A 210 8.65 2.72 21.63
CA THR A 210 7.22 2.66 21.92
C THR A 210 6.80 3.91 22.69
N LEU A 211 5.71 4.54 22.26
CA LEU A 211 5.07 5.65 22.95
C LEU A 211 3.71 5.20 23.51
N SER A 212 3.63 5.20 24.83
CA SER A 212 2.39 5.04 25.59
C SER A 212 2.22 6.24 26.51
N SER A 213 1.00 6.78 26.57
CA SER A 213 0.58 7.75 27.60
C SER A 213 0.13 7.06 28.89
N GLY A 214 -0.32 5.79 28.79
CA GLY A 214 -1.11 5.09 29.81
C GLY A 214 -2.61 5.42 29.81
N PHE A 215 -3.13 6.07 28.75
CA PHE A 215 -4.48 6.66 28.73
C PHE A 215 -5.23 6.54 27.39
N GLY A 216 -5.25 5.37 26.75
CA GLY A 216 -6.09 5.12 25.57
C GLY A 216 -5.30 4.65 24.37
N ASP A 217 -5.72 5.07 23.18
CA ASP A 217 -5.06 4.74 21.91
C ASP A 217 -4.01 5.79 21.52
N GLU A 218 -2.74 5.42 21.62
CA GLU A 218 -1.63 5.97 20.87
C GLU A 218 -1.38 5.13 19.61
N TYR A 219 -1.22 5.76 18.44
CA TYR A 219 -0.71 5.08 17.23
C TYR A 219 -0.11 6.07 16.24
N PHE A 220 0.92 5.64 15.51
CA PHE A 220 1.39 6.33 14.30
C PHE A 220 0.61 5.86 13.08
N THR A 221 0.56 6.70 12.05
CA THR A 221 -0.14 6.42 10.78
C THR A 221 0.72 6.65 9.55
N GLN A 222 1.60 7.63 9.55
CA GLN A 222 2.48 7.91 8.42
C GLN A 222 3.91 8.18 8.90
N ALA A 223 4.87 7.85 8.04
CA ALA A 223 6.31 7.94 8.29
C ALA A 223 6.98 8.57 7.07
N ALA A 224 7.89 9.52 7.29
CA ALA A 224 8.58 10.24 6.22
C ALA A 224 10.01 10.61 6.63
N LEU A 225 10.93 10.64 5.67
CA LEU A 225 12.31 11.04 5.91
C LEU A 225 12.46 12.56 6.00
N VAL A 226 13.36 13.02 6.88
CA VAL A 226 13.64 14.43 7.12
C VAL A 226 15.14 14.62 7.38
N GLY A 227 15.88 14.82 6.29
CA GLY A 227 17.34 14.85 6.30
C GLY A 227 17.92 13.44 6.47
N ASP A 228 18.65 13.23 7.56
CA ASP A 228 19.26 11.95 7.95
C ASP A 228 18.37 11.06 8.82
N GLY A 229 17.21 11.58 9.26
CA GLY A 229 16.35 10.95 10.25
C GLY A 229 14.90 10.80 9.81
N LEU A 230 14.09 10.20 10.68
CA LEU A 230 12.68 9.93 10.46
C LEU A 230 11.81 10.97 11.16
N VAL A 231 10.67 11.33 10.58
CA VAL A 231 9.53 11.90 11.29
C VAL A 231 8.29 11.05 11.06
N VAL A 232 7.50 10.87 12.11
CA VAL A 232 6.23 10.13 12.10
C VAL A 232 5.10 11.03 12.59
N ALA A 233 3.90 10.87 12.01
CA ALA A 233 2.67 11.47 12.50
C ALA A 233 1.81 10.43 13.22
N GLY A 234 1.05 10.87 14.21
CA GLY A 234 0.18 10.00 14.99
C GLY A 234 -0.85 10.74 15.82
N PHE A 235 -1.70 9.95 16.45
CA PHE A 235 -2.69 10.38 17.43
C PHE A 235 -2.31 9.82 18.80
N GLY A 236 -2.53 10.61 19.85
CA GLY A 236 -2.42 10.16 21.23
C GLY A 236 -3.36 10.91 22.17
N ARG A 237 -3.46 10.43 23.39
CA ARG A 237 -4.37 10.91 24.46
C ARG A 237 -3.56 11.16 25.74
N ASP A 238 -4.20 11.74 26.76
CA ASP A 238 -3.60 11.94 28.08
C ASP A 238 -4.59 11.67 29.23
N ALA A 239 -4.13 11.90 30.46
CA ALA A 239 -4.89 11.68 31.70
C ALA A 239 -6.19 12.51 31.82
N ASP A 240 -6.28 13.63 31.11
CA ASP A 240 -7.48 14.49 31.05
C ASP A 240 -8.34 14.18 29.81
N ALA A 241 -8.06 13.04 29.14
CA ALA A 241 -8.66 12.58 27.88
C ALA A 241 -8.48 13.55 26.71
N LEU A 242 -7.45 14.41 26.76
CA LEU A 242 -7.13 15.38 25.71
C LEU A 242 -6.51 14.66 24.50
N SER A 243 -7.28 14.62 23.42
CA SER A 243 -6.87 14.06 22.14
C SER A 243 -5.91 15.01 21.43
N THR A 244 -4.72 14.54 21.08
CA THR A 244 -3.62 15.33 20.53
C THR A 244 -3.16 14.76 19.20
N LEU A 245 -3.20 15.59 18.17
CA LEU A 245 -2.55 15.36 16.87
C LEU A 245 -1.06 15.67 17.03
N PHE A 246 -0.16 14.74 16.73
CA PHE A 246 1.27 14.95 16.98
C PHE A 246 2.19 14.42 15.89
N ALA A 247 3.39 15.00 15.85
CA ALA A 247 4.52 14.52 15.08
C ALA A 247 5.74 14.31 16.00
N ARG A 248 6.60 13.35 15.65
CA ARG A 248 7.80 13.01 16.43
C ARG A 248 8.97 12.72 15.51
N ARG A 249 10.11 13.38 15.73
CA ARG A 249 11.34 13.22 14.92
C ARG A 249 12.40 12.41 15.67
N TYR A 250 13.01 11.47 14.97
CA TYR A 250 14.11 10.61 15.43
C TYR A 250 15.36 10.88 14.58
N ALA A 251 16.54 10.72 15.17
CA ALA A 251 17.77 10.51 14.39
C ALA A 251 17.92 9.06 13.93
N PRO A 252 18.86 8.76 13.02
CA PRO A 252 19.16 7.39 12.60
C PRO A 252 19.65 6.49 13.75
N ASP A 253 20.12 7.06 14.87
CA ASP A 253 20.49 6.36 16.12
C ASP A 253 19.31 6.07 17.07
N GLY A 254 18.08 6.41 16.69
CA GLY A 254 16.88 6.27 17.52
C GLY A 254 16.70 7.39 18.55
N ALA A 255 17.63 8.34 18.65
CA ALA A 255 17.50 9.44 19.60
C ALA A 255 16.41 10.43 19.13
N VAL A 256 15.34 10.53 19.94
CA VAL A 256 14.28 11.53 19.78
C VAL A 256 14.88 12.93 19.72
N LYS A 257 14.62 13.67 18.64
CA LYS A 257 15.00 15.08 18.50
C LYS A 257 13.94 15.99 19.11
N TRP A 258 12.67 15.71 18.81
CA TRP A 258 11.53 16.44 19.34
C TRP A 258 10.25 15.61 19.20
N THR A 259 9.28 15.90 20.07
CA THR A 259 7.86 15.51 19.93
C THR A 259 7.06 16.80 20.02
N ALA A 260 6.19 17.06 19.05
CA ALA A 260 5.40 18.28 18.96
C ALA A 260 3.96 17.94 18.56
N GLY A 261 2.97 18.67 19.08
CA GLY A 261 1.57 18.35 18.83
C GLY A 261 0.62 19.50 19.05
N HIS A 262 -0.61 19.32 18.57
CA HIS A 262 -1.71 20.27 18.68
C HIS A 262 -2.94 19.58 19.30
N PRO A 263 -3.55 20.15 20.37
CA PRO A 263 -4.72 19.57 21.00
C PRO A 263 -5.97 19.74 20.11
N LEU A 264 -6.61 18.63 19.78
CA LEU A 264 -7.86 18.60 19.01
C LEU A 264 -9.07 18.86 19.91
N GLY A 265 -9.07 18.32 21.13
CA GLY A 265 -10.16 18.46 22.11
C GLY A 265 -10.19 17.27 23.08
N VAL A 266 -11.11 17.29 24.05
CA VAL A 266 -11.36 16.13 24.93
C VAL A 266 -12.21 15.10 24.19
N ASP A 267 -11.94 13.81 24.38
CA ASP A 267 -12.74 12.69 23.85
C ASP A 267 -13.02 12.74 22.32
N GLN A 268 -12.05 13.19 21.53
CA GLN A 268 -12.20 13.22 20.07
C GLN A 268 -12.22 11.81 19.49
N LYS A 269 -12.99 11.63 18.42
CA LYS A 269 -13.09 10.34 17.71
C LYS A 269 -11.80 10.04 16.95
N VAL A 270 -11.50 8.75 16.90
CA VAL A 270 -10.28 8.19 16.34
C VAL A 270 -10.64 7.37 15.09
N TYR A 271 -10.31 7.94 13.94
CA TYR A 271 -10.36 7.29 12.63
C TYR A 271 -8.97 6.73 12.29
N PRO A 272 -8.83 5.42 11.96
CA PRO A 272 -7.53 4.77 11.76
C PRO A 272 -6.89 5.05 10.38
N LEU A 273 -7.50 5.89 9.54
CA LEU A 273 -7.01 6.27 8.22
C LEU A 273 -6.17 7.56 8.21
N GLY A 274 -6.00 8.17 9.39
CA GLY A 274 -5.14 9.34 9.59
C GLY A 274 -4.68 9.44 11.05
N PRO A 275 -3.77 10.37 11.37
CA PRO A 275 -3.45 11.56 10.58
C PRO A 275 -2.52 11.39 9.37
N GLY A 276 -2.62 12.33 8.43
CA GLY A 276 -1.66 12.49 7.34
C GLY A 276 -0.40 13.26 7.75
N LEU A 277 0.66 13.13 6.96
CA LEU A 277 2.00 13.70 7.18
C LEU A 277 2.63 14.20 5.86
N GLY A 278 2.85 15.51 5.76
CA GLY A 278 3.64 16.12 4.69
C GLY A 278 4.94 16.70 5.25
N VAL A 279 6.06 16.53 4.53
CA VAL A 279 7.36 17.06 4.93
C VAL A 279 7.94 17.94 3.81
N THR A 280 8.17 19.21 4.11
CA THR A 280 8.87 20.15 3.23
C THR A 280 10.21 20.56 3.85
N ALA A 281 11.00 21.35 3.12
CA ALA A 281 12.23 21.94 3.66
C ALA A 281 11.98 22.87 4.87
N ASP A 282 10.78 23.49 4.92
CA ASP A 282 10.44 24.54 5.90
C ASP A 282 9.50 24.05 7.01
N ALA A 283 8.72 22.98 6.78
CA ALA A 283 7.69 22.51 7.72
C ALA A 283 7.50 20.98 7.67
N VAL A 284 7.33 20.38 8.86
CA VAL A 284 6.58 19.12 9.01
C VAL A 284 5.13 19.51 9.26
N VAL A 285 4.22 19.07 8.40
CA VAL A 285 2.78 19.34 8.51
C VAL A 285 2.05 18.04 8.73
N THR A 286 1.13 18.02 9.70
CA THR A 286 0.25 16.87 9.93
C THR A 286 -1.20 17.32 9.92
N GLY A 287 -2.09 16.45 9.41
CA GLY A 287 -3.48 16.77 9.15
C GLY A 287 -4.44 15.73 9.71
N TYR A 288 -5.62 16.18 10.13
CA TYR A 288 -6.71 15.32 10.58
C TYR A 288 -8.08 16.01 10.46
N SER A 289 -9.12 15.49 11.11
CA SER A 289 -10.36 16.22 11.40
C SER A 289 -10.33 16.86 12.80
N ARG A 290 -10.95 18.02 12.95
CA ARG A 290 -11.19 18.67 14.25
C ARG A 290 -12.70 18.88 14.46
N PRO A 291 -13.42 17.96 15.12
CA PRO A 291 -14.86 18.10 15.38
C PRO A 291 -15.25 19.42 16.06
N GLU A 292 -16.09 20.22 15.42
CA GLU A 292 -16.64 21.48 15.94
C GLU A 292 -18.17 21.42 15.90
N GLY A 293 -18.77 20.91 16.99
CA GLY A 293 -20.19 20.64 17.08
C GLY A 293 -20.57 19.42 16.22
N ASP A 294 -21.48 19.61 15.26
CA ASP A 294 -21.87 18.60 14.27
C ASP A 294 -20.97 18.62 13.02
N GLN A 295 -20.01 19.55 12.92
CA GLN A 295 -19.11 19.68 11.77
C GLN A 295 -17.76 18.98 12.02
N PHE A 296 -17.14 18.50 10.94
CA PHE A 296 -15.82 17.88 10.94
C PHE A 296 -14.90 18.61 9.95
N PRO A 297 -14.49 19.86 10.26
CA PRO A 297 -13.50 20.55 9.45
C PRO A 297 -12.16 19.81 9.46
N GLU A 298 -11.56 19.74 8.27
CA GLU A 298 -10.18 19.33 8.10
C GLU A 298 -9.26 20.32 8.83
N PHE A 299 -8.23 19.82 9.49
CA PHE A 299 -7.36 20.60 10.37
C PHE A 299 -5.90 20.25 10.13
N LEU A 300 -5.07 21.27 9.97
CA LEU A 300 -3.63 21.15 9.73
C LEU A 300 -2.84 21.82 10.87
N ALA A 301 -1.76 21.18 11.31
CA ALA A 301 -0.78 21.73 12.24
C ALA A 301 0.64 21.57 11.66
N ALA A 302 1.43 22.64 11.72
CA ALA A 302 2.78 22.70 11.15
C ALA A 302 3.85 22.99 12.22
N PHE A 303 4.95 22.26 12.14
CA PHE A 303 6.08 22.30 13.06
C PHE A 303 7.40 22.47 12.30
N SER A 304 8.35 23.18 12.92
CA SER A 304 9.72 23.33 12.44
C SER A 304 10.42 21.96 12.34
N PRO A 305 10.96 21.56 11.17
CA PRO A 305 11.66 20.28 11.02
C PRO A 305 12.87 20.11 11.95
N GLY A 306 13.51 21.22 12.32
CA GLY A 306 14.72 21.22 13.14
C GLY A 306 14.46 20.87 14.61
N ASP A 307 13.47 21.54 15.24
CA ASP A 307 13.26 21.54 16.69
C ASP A 307 11.80 21.30 17.13
N GLY A 308 10.86 21.11 16.21
CA GLY A 308 9.45 20.86 16.50
C GLY A 308 8.67 22.10 16.95
N ALA A 309 9.26 23.30 16.90
CA ALA A 309 8.56 24.53 17.28
C ALA A 309 7.31 24.74 16.39
N PRO A 310 6.13 25.07 16.96
CA PRO A 310 4.91 25.27 16.17
C PRO A 310 5.04 26.52 15.28
N LEU A 311 4.76 26.35 13.99
CA LEU A 311 4.83 27.40 12.97
C LEU A 311 3.45 28.05 12.77
N TRP A 312 2.45 27.22 12.49
CA TRP A 312 1.06 27.61 12.27
C TRP A 312 0.13 26.40 12.47
N ALA A 313 -1.16 26.65 12.71
CA ALA A 313 -2.19 25.62 12.70
C ALA A 313 -3.55 26.24 12.37
N GLN A 314 -4.38 25.56 11.57
CA GLN A 314 -5.68 26.08 11.14
C GLN A 314 -6.69 24.98 10.79
N ALA A 315 -7.98 25.30 10.92
CA ALA A 315 -9.06 24.54 10.30
C ALA A 315 -9.30 25.07 8.88
N LEU A 316 -9.54 24.18 7.92
CA LEU A 316 -9.83 24.53 6.53
C LEU A 316 -11.33 24.83 6.38
N PRO A 317 -11.72 25.97 5.78
CA PRO A 317 -13.11 26.45 5.78
C PRO A 317 -14.05 25.67 4.84
N THR A 318 -13.51 24.77 4.02
CA THR A 318 -14.23 23.98 3.01
C THR A 318 -14.29 22.48 3.33
N GLY A 319 -13.47 22.01 4.29
CA GLY A 319 -13.36 20.59 4.61
C GLY A 319 -14.59 20.06 5.34
N ASN A 320 -15.15 18.96 4.83
CA ASN A 320 -16.11 18.11 5.54
C ASN A 320 -15.53 16.69 5.56
N GLY A 321 -14.43 16.50 6.29
CA GLY A 321 -13.58 15.33 6.10
C GLY A 321 -12.47 15.16 7.14
N VAL A 322 -11.66 14.14 6.91
CA VAL A 322 -10.44 13.81 7.66
C VAL A 322 -9.29 13.90 6.66
N VAL A 323 -8.25 14.67 6.95
CA VAL A 323 -7.01 14.59 6.16
C VAL A 323 -6.33 13.27 6.51
N ASN A 324 -6.42 12.31 5.59
CA ASN A 324 -5.86 10.97 5.74
C ASN A 324 -4.37 10.95 5.32
N ALA A 325 -4.03 11.66 4.25
CA ALA A 325 -2.68 11.76 3.71
C ALA A 325 -2.37 13.16 3.15
N ILE A 326 -1.06 13.48 3.06
CA ILE A 326 -0.56 14.77 2.59
C ILE A 326 0.67 14.56 1.69
N ALA A 327 0.61 15.01 0.43
CA ALA A 327 1.76 14.99 -0.48
C ALA A 327 2.24 16.42 -0.79
N PRO A 328 3.51 16.78 -0.51
CA PRO A 328 4.08 18.05 -0.95
C PRO A 328 4.18 18.16 -2.48
N ASN A 329 4.00 19.37 -3.02
CA ASN A 329 4.30 19.67 -4.42
C ASN A 329 4.83 21.10 -4.60
N ALA A 330 5.09 21.51 -5.84
CA ALA A 330 5.65 22.83 -6.16
C ALA A 330 4.74 24.02 -5.77
N ALA A 331 3.44 23.80 -5.53
CA ALA A 331 2.48 24.83 -5.13
C ALA A 331 2.25 24.88 -3.60
N GLY A 332 2.59 23.83 -2.86
CA GLY A 332 2.36 23.71 -1.43
C GLY A 332 2.16 22.27 -1.00
N LEU A 333 0.95 21.94 -0.52
CA LEU A 333 0.57 20.60 -0.08
C LEU A 333 -0.73 20.17 -0.77
N VAL A 334 -0.75 18.93 -1.23
CA VAL A 334 -1.96 18.22 -1.67
C VAL A 334 -2.48 17.39 -0.51
N LEU A 335 -3.78 17.48 -0.24
CA LEU A 335 -4.47 16.77 0.84
C LEU A 335 -5.41 15.74 0.22
N ALA A 336 -5.44 14.53 0.79
CA ALA A 336 -6.44 13.52 0.48
C ALA A 336 -7.33 13.22 1.69
N GLY A 337 -8.64 13.18 1.45
CA GLY A 337 -9.66 12.89 2.45
C GLY A 337 -11.04 12.65 1.83
N PRO A 338 -12.01 12.11 2.58
CA PRO A 338 -13.39 12.04 2.11
C PRO A 338 -13.98 13.44 2.00
N GLN A 339 -14.48 13.81 0.83
CA GLN A 339 -15.34 15.00 0.65
C GLN A 339 -16.75 14.54 0.28
N GLY A 340 -17.74 14.95 1.07
CA GLY A 340 -19.15 14.54 0.92
C GLY A 340 -19.44 13.05 1.16
N PHE A 341 -18.41 12.23 1.37
CA PHE A 341 -18.42 10.75 1.34
C PHE A 341 -18.79 10.12 -0.01
N GLU A 342 -18.88 10.90 -1.09
CA GLU A 342 -19.23 10.48 -2.46
C GLU A 342 -18.09 10.72 -3.49
N PHE A 343 -16.96 11.27 -3.05
CA PHE A 343 -15.79 11.55 -3.87
C PHE A 343 -14.47 11.15 -3.18
N LEU A 344 -13.47 10.79 -3.99
CA LEU A 344 -12.06 10.84 -3.57
C LEU A 344 -11.67 12.33 -3.56
N GLY A 345 -11.82 12.96 -2.40
CA GLY A 345 -11.61 14.39 -2.23
C GLY A 345 -10.12 14.75 -2.29
N VAL A 346 -9.80 15.71 -3.15
CA VAL A 346 -8.45 16.26 -3.32
C VAL A 346 -8.50 17.75 -3.06
N GLN A 347 -7.62 18.27 -2.19
CA GLN A 347 -7.50 19.71 -1.96
C GLN A 347 -6.04 20.15 -2.00
N GLN A 348 -5.74 21.12 -2.85
CA GLN A 348 -4.48 21.86 -2.81
C GLN A 348 -4.59 22.99 -1.80
N VAL A 349 -3.62 23.04 -0.89
CA VAL A 349 -3.31 24.22 -0.07
C VAL A 349 -1.92 24.74 -0.41
N GLY A 350 -1.68 26.02 -0.12
CA GLY A 350 -0.36 26.63 -0.22
C GLY A 350 0.58 26.21 0.91
N PRO A 351 1.83 26.69 0.92
CA PRO A 351 2.85 26.29 1.91
C PRO A 351 2.53 26.72 3.35
N THR A 352 1.57 27.64 3.54
CA THR A 352 1.05 28.02 4.87
C THR A 352 -0.37 27.51 5.12
N GLY A 353 -0.82 26.49 4.38
CA GLY A 353 -2.12 25.81 4.55
C GLY A 353 -3.33 26.59 4.03
N GLU A 354 -3.11 27.69 3.32
CA GLU A 354 -4.17 28.48 2.69
C GLU A 354 -4.83 27.73 1.52
N PRO A 355 -6.18 27.62 1.41
CA PRO A 355 -6.83 26.93 0.30
C PRO A 355 -6.52 27.55 -1.07
N LEU A 356 -6.12 26.72 -2.04
CA LEU A 356 -5.90 27.13 -3.44
C LEU A 356 -7.01 26.58 -4.36
N TRP A 357 -7.23 25.26 -4.36
CA TRP A 357 -8.32 24.61 -5.11
C TRP A 357 -8.74 23.29 -4.45
N SER A 358 -9.94 22.80 -4.77
CA SER A 358 -10.43 21.47 -4.35
C SER A 358 -11.17 20.78 -5.50
N SER A 359 -10.89 19.50 -5.73
CA SER A 359 -11.50 18.68 -6.79
C SER A 359 -12.41 17.59 -6.21
N GLN A 360 -13.52 17.35 -6.92
CA GLN A 360 -14.53 16.32 -6.64
C GLN A 360 -14.87 15.55 -7.93
N GLU A 361 -13.96 15.54 -8.91
CA GLU A 361 -14.21 14.95 -10.23
C GLU A 361 -14.06 13.41 -10.23
N CYS A 362 -13.32 12.86 -9.25
CA CYS A 362 -13.25 11.41 -9.02
C CYS A 362 -14.33 10.95 -8.02
N THR A 363 -15.35 10.26 -8.52
CA THR A 363 -16.35 9.54 -7.70
C THR A 363 -15.72 8.41 -6.88
N GLY A 364 -16.25 8.17 -5.67
CA GLY A 364 -15.85 7.07 -4.79
C GLY A 364 -16.05 7.45 -3.33
N SER A 365 -15.25 6.91 -2.42
CA SER A 365 -15.27 7.31 -1.00
C SER A 365 -13.93 7.04 -0.33
N ASN A 366 -13.64 7.72 0.78
CA ASN A 366 -12.43 7.51 1.57
C ASN A 366 -11.14 7.55 0.73
N ALA A 367 -10.78 8.71 0.19
CA ALA A 367 -9.41 8.92 -0.28
C ALA A 367 -8.46 8.68 0.89
N ARG A 368 -7.65 7.61 0.82
CA ARG A 368 -6.82 7.10 1.92
C ARG A 368 -5.39 7.60 1.82
N ASP A 369 -4.86 7.65 0.61
CA ASP A 369 -3.47 8.05 0.36
C ASP A 369 -3.33 8.85 -0.94
N VAL A 370 -2.27 9.66 -1.01
CA VAL A 370 -1.95 10.51 -2.16
C VAL A 370 -0.45 10.60 -2.40
N ALA A 371 -0.07 10.53 -3.66
CA ALA A 371 1.28 10.80 -4.12
C ALA A 371 1.28 11.78 -5.31
N VAL A 372 2.44 12.34 -5.61
CA VAL A 372 2.64 13.35 -6.66
C VAL A 372 3.83 12.94 -7.53
N ASP A 373 3.67 13.00 -8.85
CA ASP A 373 4.71 12.63 -9.81
C ASP A 373 5.69 13.79 -10.13
N SER A 374 6.74 13.53 -10.92
CA SER A 374 7.79 14.51 -11.22
C SER A 374 7.28 15.75 -11.98
N ARG A 375 6.09 15.66 -12.60
CA ARG A 375 5.43 16.74 -13.34
C ARG A 375 4.47 17.53 -12.46
N GLY A 376 4.17 17.03 -11.27
CA GLY A 376 3.21 17.59 -10.33
C GLY A 376 1.79 17.03 -10.48
N ASP A 377 1.59 16.01 -11.31
CA ASP A 377 0.29 15.33 -11.37
C ASP A 377 0.05 14.54 -10.08
N ILE A 378 -1.21 14.46 -9.69
CA ILE A 378 -1.64 13.99 -8.36
C ILE A 378 -2.33 12.64 -8.52
N VAL A 379 -1.87 11.61 -7.83
CA VAL A 379 -2.50 10.29 -7.82
C VAL A 379 -3.09 10.00 -6.45
N VAL A 380 -4.37 9.62 -6.40
CA VAL A 380 -5.11 9.37 -5.17
C VAL A 380 -5.78 7.99 -5.22
N ILE A 381 -5.73 7.27 -4.10
CA ILE A 381 -6.33 5.94 -3.94
C ILE A 381 -7.41 5.94 -2.85
N GLY A 382 -8.45 5.14 -3.04
CA GLY A 382 -9.57 5.01 -2.10
C GLY A 382 -10.55 3.91 -2.49
N ASP A 383 -11.80 4.02 -2.04
CA ASP A 383 -12.84 3.02 -2.24
C ASP A 383 -13.74 3.41 -3.44
N GLY A 384 -13.82 2.55 -4.45
CA GLY A 384 -14.75 2.66 -5.58
C GLY A 384 -16.10 2.00 -5.31
N ASP A 385 -17.09 2.27 -6.15
CA ASP A 385 -18.40 1.59 -6.09
C ASP A 385 -18.39 0.37 -7.04
N GLY A 386 -18.09 -0.80 -6.47
CA GLY A 386 -18.11 -2.08 -7.17
C GLY A 386 -19.53 -2.62 -7.40
N ALA A 387 -19.66 -3.62 -8.26
CA ALA A 387 -20.97 -4.12 -8.69
C ALA A 387 -21.80 -4.82 -7.58
N THR A 388 -21.12 -5.32 -6.54
CA THR A 388 -21.71 -6.08 -5.41
C THR A 388 -21.25 -5.58 -4.04
N SER A 389 -20.22 -4.73 -4.00
CA SER A 389 -19.41 -4.40 -2.82
C SER A 389 -18.53 -3.16 -3.09
N LYS A 390 -17.58 -2.84 -2.21
CA LYS A 390 -16.54 -1.83 -2.50
C LYS A 390 -15.39 -2.42 -3.32
N SER A 391 -14.97 -1.67 -4.33
CA SER A 391 -13.81 -1.92 -5.19
C SER A 391 -12.67 -0.94 -4.86
N ILE A 392 -11.50 -1.07 -5.48
CA ILE A 392 -10.43 -0.07 -5.36
C ILE A 392 -10.63 1.03 -6.42
N ARG A 393 -10.60 2.30 -5.98
CA ARG A 393 -10.57 3.47 -6.88
C ARG A 393 -9.17 4.06 -6.92
N LEU A 394 -8.64 4.25 -8.13
CA LEU A 394 -7.38 4.94 -8.40
C LEU A 394 -7.61 6.06 -9.41
N CYS A 395 -7.32 7.32 -9.05
CA CYS A 395 -7.54 8.49 -9.90
C CYS A 395 -6.27 9.34 -10.02
N LYS A 396 -5.97 9.81 -11.24
CA LYS A 396 -4.91 10.78 -11.53
C LYS A 396 -5.52 12.13 -11.93
N PHE A 397 -5.00 13.20 -11.36
CA PHE A 397 -5.38 14.58 -11.65
C PHE A 397 -4.17 15.37 -12.14
N SER A 398 -4.44 16.44 -12.87
CA SER A 398 -3.48 17.50 -13.21
C SER A 398 -3.10 18.34 -11.97
N PRO A 399 -2.03 19.18 -12.04
CA PRO A 399 -1.58 19.99 -10.90
C PRO A 399 -2.56 21.12 -10.50
N ASP A 400 -3.52 21.45 -11.38
CA ASP A 400 -4.65 22.35 -11.15
C ASP A 400 -5.96 21.62 -10.81
N GLY A 401 -5.93 20.29 -10.64
CA GLY A 401 -7.00 19.51 -10.03
C GLY A 401 -8.07 18.98 -11.00
N GLN A 402 -7.87 19.08 -12.31
CA GLN A 402 -8.75 18.42 -13.29
C GLN A 402 -8.43 16.92 -13.38
N LEU A 403 -9.46 16.07 -13.39
CA LEU A 403 -9.30 14.63 -13.53
C LEU A 403 -8.77 14.29 -14.92
N ARG A 404 -7.61 13.63 -14.96
CA ARG A 404 -7.01 13.07 -16.18
C ARG A 404 -7.66 11.73 -16.48
N TRP A 405 -7.58 10.80 -15.52
CA TRP A 405 -8.25 9.50 -15.61
C TRP A 405 -8.63 8.95 -14.23
N GLY A 406 -9.59 8.04 -14.20
CA GLY A 406 -9.97 7.28 -13.01
C GLY A 406 -10.29 5.82 -13.36
N LYS A 407 -9.77 4.89 -12.56
CA LYS A 407 -9.86 3.44 -12.77
C LYS A 407 -10.53 2.80 -11.56
N ASP A 408 -11.47 1.91 -11.83
CA ASP A 408 -12.05 0.99 -10.84
C ASP A 408 -11.34 -0.36 -11.00
N ILE A 409 -10.85 -0.91 -9.90
CA ILE A 409 -10.09 -2.16 -9.88
C ILE A 409 -10.83 -3.09 -8.90
N ASP A 410 -11.39 -4.16 -9.47
CA ASP A 410 -12.35 -5.05 -8.83
C ASP A 410 -11.77 -6.49 -8.84
N GLY A 411 -11.72 -7.13 -7.68
CA GLY A 411 -11.27 -8.50 -7.49
C GLY A 411 -12.36 -9.56 -7.74
N GLY A 412 -13.63 -9.13 -7.74
CA GLY A 412 -14.80 -9.93 -8.09
C GLY A 412 -15.84 -9.98 -6.97
N ASN A 413 -15.62 -10.82 -5.96
CA ASN A 413 -16.63 -11.16 -4.95
C ASN A 413 -16.13 -10.94 -3.50
N GLY A 414 -15.79 -9.71 -3.14
CA GLY A 414 -15.54 -9.34 -1.74
C GLY A 414 -15.34 -7.85 -1.52
N LEU A 415 -14.58 -7.46 -0.50
CA LEU A 415 -14.26 -6.06 -0.22
C LEU A 415 -12.83 -5.78 -0.68
N ASP A 416 -12.69 -4.99 -1.76
CA ASP A 416 -11.39 -4.52 -2.21
C ASP A 416 -11.21 -3.07 -1.76
N LEU A 417 -10.08 -2.78 -1.11
CA LEU A 417 -9.81 -1.47 -0.51
C LEU A 417 -8.37 -1.06 -0.80
N GLY A 418 -8.19 0.02 -1.55
CA GLY A 418 -6.87 0.59 -1.85
C GLY A 418 -6.43 1.52 -0.73
N TYR A 419 -5.34 1.19 -0.06
CA TYR A 419 -4.89 1.89 1.14
C TYR A 419 -3.71 2.82 0.92
N ALA A 420 -2.84 2.52 -0.06
CA ALA A 420 -1.56 3.21 -0.23
C ALA A 420 -1.22 3.44 -1.71
N VAL A 421 -0.56 4.55 -2.00
CA VAL A 421 -0.04 4.87 -3.33
C VAL A 421 1.30 5.59 -3.25
N ALA A 422 2.26 5.17 -4.07
CA ALA A 422 3.58 5.80 -4.20
C ALA A 422 3.95 5.97 -5.68
N ILE A 423 4.83 6.92 -5.96
CA ILE A 423 5.43 7.13 -7.30
C ILE A 423 6.92 6.78 -7.22
N ASP A 424 7.47 6.11 -8.24
CA ASP A 424 8.91 5.86 -8.35
C ASP A 424 9.66 6.90 -9.21
N ALA A 425 10.99 6.76 -9.29
CA ALA A 425 11.85 7.66 -10.07
C ALA A 425 11.67 7.58 -11.60
N ALA A 426 10.70 6.79 -12.09
CA ALA A 426 10.28 6.72 -13.49
C ALA A 426 8.80 7.12 -13.66
N ASP A 427 8.22 7.83 -12.69
CA ASP A 427 6.82 8.27 -12.60
C ASP A 427 5.79 7.13 -12.64
N ARG A 428 6.21 5.86 -12.44
CA ARG A 428 5.28 4.73 -12.37
C ARG A 428 4.49 4.79 -11.06
N ILE A 429 3.25 4.34 -11.11
CA ILE A 429 2.32 4.40 -9.99
C ILE A 429 2.28 3.05 -9.30
N ILE A 430 2.77 2.96 -8.06
CA ILE A 430 2.70 1.76 -7.24
C ILE A 430 1.51 1.91 -6.29
N ALA A 431 0.47 1.11 -6.50
CA ALA A 431 -0.74 1.09 -5.69
C ALA A 431 -0.81 -0.21 -4.87
N GLY A 432 -1.45 -0.17 -3.70
CA GLY A 432 -1.66 -1.37 -2.89
C GLY A 432 -2.76 -1.26 -1.85
N GLY A 433 -3.15 -2.42 -1.33
CA GLY A 433 -4.22 -2.55 -0.35
C GLY A 433 -4.55 -4.00 -0.02
N THR A 434 -5.84 -4.30 0.01
CA THR A 434 -6.39 -5.67 0.08
C THR A 434 -7.41 -5.90 -1.03
N MET A 435 -7.50 -7.11 -1.53
CA MET A 435 -8.40 -7.50 -2.61
C MET A 435 -8.89 -8.94 -2.43
N ALA A 436 -10.18 -9.15 -2.61
CA ALA A 436 -10.85 -10.44 -2.48
C ALA A 436 -11.11 -11.08 -3.85
N ASP A 437 -11.41 -12.38 -3.87
CA ASP A 437 -11.89 -13.06 -5.08
C ASP A 437 -13.03 -14.05 -4.74
N GLU A 438 -13.44 -14.91 -5.68
CA GLU A 438 -14.51 -15.90 -5.41
C GLU A 438 -14.17 -16.95 -4.33
N THR A 439 -12.93 -16.96 -3.83
CA THR A 439 -12.36 -17.96 -2.91
C THR A 439 -11.60 -17.37 -1.71
N ILE A 440 -11.12 -16.13 -1.78
CA ILE A 440 -10.27 -15.47 -0.77
C ILE A 440 -11.02 -14.29 -0.12
N VAL A 441 -10.84 -14.12 1.20
CA VAL A 441 -11.62 -13.18 2.04
C VAL A 441 -11.10 -11.72 1.97
N GLY A 442 -10.13 -11.45 1.11
CA GLY A 442 -9.38 -10.18 0.99
C GLY A 442 -7.94 -10.38 1.45
N ASP A 443 -6.99 -10.48 0.51
CA ASP A 443 -5.55 -10.68 0.77
C ASP A 443 -4.70 -9.59 0.08
N VAL A 444 -3.37 -9.63 0.21
CA VAL A 444 -2.47 -8.59 -0.32
C VAL A 444 -2.69 -8.33 -1.81
N TRP A 445 -2.92 -7.06 -2.14
CA TRP A 445 -2.86 -6.57 -3.51
C TRP A 445 -1.79 -5.49 -3.65
N LEU A 446 -0.94 -5.66 -4.67
CA LEU A 446 -0.01 -4.65 -5.15
C LEU A 446 -0.05 -4.61 -6.69
N ALA A 447 -0.02 -3.40 -7.25
CA ALA A 447 0.05 -3.18 -8.68
C ALA A 447 1.03 -2.04 -9.01
N ILE A 448 1.71 -2.15 -10.15
CA ILE A 448 2.44 -1.04 -10.76
C ILE A 448 1.75 -0.69 -12.07
N PHE A 449 1.37 0.58 -12.23
CA PHE A 449 0.85 1.14 -13.47
C PHE A 449 1.87 2.03 -14.16
N SER A 450 1.70 2.28 -15.46
CA SER A 450 2.42 3.33 -16.18
C SER A 450 2.04 4.74 -15.67
N PRO A 451 2.78 5.79 -16.05
CA PRO A 451 2.53 7.17 -15.58
C PRO A 451 1.18 7.78 -15.95
#